data_AF-A0AAV9XQM9-F1
#
_entry.id   AF-A0AAV9XQM9-F1
#
_cell.length_a   1.000
_cell.length_b   1.000
_cell.length_c   1.000
_cell.angle_alpha   90.00
_cell.angle_beta   90.00
_cell.angle_gamma   90.00
#
_symmetry.space_group_name_H-M   'P 1'
#
loop_
_entity.id
_entity.type
_entity.pdbx_description
1 polymer ?
#
loop_
_entity_poly.entity_id
_entity_poly.type
_entity_poly.pdbx_seq_one_letter_code
_entity_poly.pdbx_strand_id
1 'polypeptide(L)'
;MCDLVYILRAGKYLWSGLVITADNRLNLVRVDIETHTFTLIYNFPVRSPVPTSGCGSQWGSSSGDLWMVCDGGSSGTQLLKTNVFTMITPIVLSQDPGPVGRNDGTRCRYPGLTG
;
A
#
# COMPACT_ATOMS: atom_id res chain seq x y z
N MET A 1 -5.78 -3.46 -11.03
CA MET A 1 -4.99 -2.21 -11.13
C MET A 1 -4.63 -1.81 -9.70
N CYS A 2 -3.60 -1.02 -9.44
CA CYS A 2 -3.35 -0.53 -8.07
C CYS A 2 -4.07 0.79 -7.93
N ASP A 3 -4.56 1.09 -6.74
CA ASP A 3 -4.87 2.47 -6.41
C ASP A 3 -3.56 3.25 -6.26
N LEU A 4 -3.36 4.18 -7.19
CA LEU A 4 -2.26 5.13 -7.20
C LEU A 4 -2.75 6.43 -6.59
N VAL A 5 -2.12 6.85 -5.50
CA VAL A 5 -2.52 8.01 -4.70
C VAL A 5 -1.61 9.18 -5.00
N TYR A 6 -2.16 10.28 -5.50
CA TYR A 6 -1.42 11.53 -5.60
C TYR A 6 -1.36 12.24 -4.24
N ILE A 7 -0.16 12.55 -3.77
CA ILE A 7 0.10 13.24 -2.51
C ILE A 7 0.80 14.56 -2.84
N LEU A 8 0.09 15.68 -2.74
CA LEU A 8 0.55 16.98 -3.24
C LEU A 8 1.94 17.40 -2.72
N ARG A 9 2.20 17.24 -1.41
CA ARG A 9 3.50 17.62 -0.81
C ARG A 9 4.61 16.61 -1.10
N ALA A 10 4.28 15.45 -1.66
CA ALA A 10 5.25 14.43 -2.02
C ALA A 10 5.78 14.58 -3.45
N GLY A 11 5.45 15.68 -4.13
CA GLY A 11 5.98 16.03 -5.43
C GLY A 11 5.21 15.40 -6.59
N LYS A 12 5.88 15.22 -7.73
CA LYS A 12 5.30 14.72 -8.99
C LYS A 12 5.08 13.20 -9.04
N TYR A 13 4.85 12.58 -7.89
CA TYR A 13 4.77 11.13 -7.77
C TYR A 13 3.36 10.67 -7.39
N LEU A 14 2.95 9.55 -7.98
CA LEU A 14 1.86 8.75 -7.47
C LEU A 14 2.41 7.68 -6.52
N TRP A 15 1.72 7.43 -5.41
CA TRP A 15 2.16 6.54 -4.35
C TRP A 15 1.22 5.35 -4.18
N SER A 16 1.74 4.20 -3.75
CA SER A 16 0.92 3.04 -3.38
C SER A 16 1.65 2.20 -2.34
N GLY A 17 0.87 1.58 -1.46
CA GLY A 17 1.26 0.38 -0.75
C GLY A 17 0.96 -0.84 -1.62
N LEU A 18 1.88 -1.79 -1.64
CA LEU A 18 1.80 -2.95 -2.51
C LEU A 18 2.29 -4.19 -1.77
N VAL A 19 1.48 -5.25 -1.77
CA VAL A 19 1.84 -6.49 -1.09
C VAL A 19 2.47 -7.41 -2.12
N ILE A 20 3.77 -7.70 -1.97
CA ILE A 20 4.41 -8.71 -2.81
C ILE A 20 3.97 -10.08 -2.27
N THR A 21 3.27 -10.84 -3.10
CA THR A 21 2.66 -12.11 -2.67
C THR A 21 3.68 -13.22 -2.39
N ALA A 22 4.93 -13.05 -2.83
CA ALA A 22 5.99 -14.04 -2.63
C ALA A 22 6.53 -14.05 -1.19
N ASP A 23 6.61 -12.89 -0.54
CA ASP A 23 7.15 -12.74 0.82
C ASP A 23 6.15 -12.10 1.81
N ASN A 24 4.94 -11.82 1.33
CA ASN A 24 3.87 -11.11 2.03
C ASN A 24 4.29 -9.74 2.57
N ARG A 25 5.34 -9.10 2.05
CA ARG A 25 5.74 -7.79 2.56
C ARG A 25 4.92 -6.68 1.94
N LEU A 26 4.55 -5.71 2.76
CA LEU A 26 4.07 -4.42 2.26
C LEU A 26 5.28 -3.61 1.77
N ASN A 27 5.15 -3.10 0.56
CA ASN A 27 6.12 -2.26 -0.09
C ASN A 27 5.51 -0.89 -0.32
N LEU A 28 6.25 0.16 0.02
CA LEU A 28 5.94 1.51 -0.42
C LEU A 28 6.60 1.74 -1.77
N VAL A 29 5.78 2.06 -2.77
CA VAL A 29 6.23 2.30 -4.13
C VAL A 29 5.76 3.68 -4.60
N ARG A 30 6.46 4.21 -5.59
CA ARG A 30 6.03 5.42 -6.29
C ARG A 30 6.17 5.28 -7.80
N VAL A 31 5.38 6.05 -8.53
CA VAL A 31 5.46 6.22 -9.98
C VAL A 31 5.70 7.69 -10.28
N ASP A 32 6.75 7.99 -11.03
CA ASP A 32 6.97 9.33 -11.58
C ASP A 32 5.94 9.61 -12.68
N ILE A 33 5.17 10.68 -12.54
CA ILE A 33 4.09 11.00 -13.49
C ILE A 33 4.65 11.40 -14.86
N GLU A 34 5.84 11.97 -14.91
CA GLU A 34 6.43 12.45 -16.17
C GLU A 34 7.13 11.32 -16.93
N THR A 35 7.90 10.52 -16.21
CA THR A 35 8.69 9.45 -16.83
C THR A 35 8.01 8.08 -16.82
N HIS A 36 6.84 7.99 -16.17
CA HIS A 36 6.11 6.74 -15.93
C HIS A 36 6.96 5.64 -15.29
N THR A 37 8.03 6.02 -14.58
CA THR A 37 8.97 5.07 -13.98
C THR A 37 8.48 4.65 -12.61
N PHE A 38 8.40 3.33 -12.41
CA PHE A 38 8.07 2.71 -11.14
C PHE A 38 9.33 2.58 -10.26
N THR A 39 9.21 2.86 -8.96
CA THR A 39 10.32 2.74 -8.01
C THR A 39 9.86 2.17 -6.68
N LEU A 40 10.56 1.14 -6.20
CA LEU A 40 10.44 0.66 -4.83
C LEU A 40 11.15 1.66 -3.89
N ILE A 41 10.41 2.21 -2.93
CA ILE A 41 10.94 3.20 -1.98
C ILE A 41 11.31 2.53 -0.68
N TYR A 42 10.44 1.65 -0.17
CA TYR A 42 10.68 0.99 1.10
C TYR A 42 10.01 -0.38 1.13
N ASN A 43 10.71 -1.37 1.69
CA ASN A 43 10.17 -2.69 1.96
C ASN A 43 9.98 -2.81 3.47
N PHE A 44 8.73 -2.80 3.93
CA PHE A 44 8.44 -2.86 5.35
C PHE A 44 8.77 -4.25 5.90
N PRO A 45 9.38 -4.35 7.09
CA PRO A 45 9.66 -5.64 7.69
C PRO A 45 8.35 -6.41 7.90
N VAL A 46 8.38 -7.74 7.73
CA VAL A 46 7.27 -8.63 8.05
C VAL A 46 6.97 -8.48 9.54
N ARG A 47 5.91 -7.75 9.89
CA ARG A 47 5.44 -7.61 11.27
C ARG A 47 3.93 -7.68 11.29
N SER A 48 3.41 -8.35 12.32
CA SER A 48 1.98 -8.43 12.51
C SER A 48 1.39 -7.03 12.75
N PRO A 49 0.28 -6.68 12.09
CA PRO A 49 -0.40 -7.50 11.09
C PRO A 49 0.08 -7.20 9.68
N VAL A 50 0.31 -8.28 8.94
CA VAL A 50 0.81 -8.27 7.58
C VAL A 50 -0.36 -8.50 6.63
N PRO A 51 -0.58 -7.63 5.63
CA PRO A 51 -1.46 -7.95 4.52
C PRO A 51 -1.03 -9.26 3.85
N THR A 52 -1.95 -10.21 3.72
CA THR A 52 -1.65 -11.55 3.18
C THR A 52 -1.84 -11.65 1.66
N SER A 53 -2.49 -10.64 1.06
CA SER A 53 -3.22 -10.89 -0.19
C SER A 53 -3.35 -9.65 -1.09
N GLY A 54 -3.07 -8.45 -0.56
CA GLY A 54 -3.12 -7.19 -1.29
C GLY A 54 -3.79 -6.08 -0.49
N CYS A 55 -3.47 -4.85 -0.85
CA CYS A 55 -4.23 -3.67 -0.46
C CYS A 55 -5.17 -3.32 -1.61
N GLY A 56 -6.40 -2.94 -1.28
CA GLY A 56 -7.39 -2.46 -2.23
C GLY A 56 -7.45 -0.95 -2.22
N SER A 57 -8.45 -0.39 -1.54
CA SER A 57 -8.66 1.05 -1.44
C SER A 57 -7.49 1.77 -0.78
N GLN A 58 -7.02 2.84 -1.43
CA GLN A 58 -5.96 3.68 -0.88
C GLN A 58 -6.28 5.17 -1.07
N TRP A 59 -5.91 5.98 -0.09
CA TRP A 59 -6.03 7.44 -0.16
C TRP A 59 -4.93 8.09 0.66
N GLY A 60 -4.68 9.37 0.40
CA GLY A 60 -3.61 10.10 1.05
C GLY A 60 -4.00 11.52 1.40
N SER A 61 -3.18 12.16 2.23
CA SER A 61 -3.36 13.55 2.61
C SER A 61 -2.10 14.33 2.31
N SER A 62 -2.21 15.66 2.31
CA SER A 62 -1.07 16.54 2.07
C SER A 62 0.06 16.38 3.10
N SER A 63 -0.18 15.81 4.29
CA SER A 63 0.87 15.53 5.28
C SER A 63 1.79 14.36 4.90
N GLY A 64 1.51 13.67 3.80
CA GLY A 64 2.23 12.46 3.40
C GLY A 64 1.66 11.18 4.00
N ASP A 65 0.58 11.27 4.76
CA ASP A 65 -0.10 10.08 5.25
C ASP A 65 -0.75 9.32 4.08
N LEU A 66 -0.55 8.02 4.06
CA LEU A 66 -1.13 7.06 3.13
C LEU A 66 -1.93 6.03 3.94
N TRP A 67 -3.23 5.98 3.66
CA TRP A 67 -4.15 4.99 4.21
C TRP A 67 -4.42 3.90 3.19
N MET A 68 -4.51 2.67 3.67
CA MET A 68 -4.66 1.50 2.83
C MET A 68 -5.61 0.52 3.51
N VAL A 69 -6.61 0.03 2.79
CA VAL A 69 -7.43 -1.08 3.25
C VAL A 69 -6.87 -2.36 2.66
N CYS A 70 -6.38 -3.26 3.51
CA CYS A 70 -5.68 -4.45 3.08
C CYS A 70 -6.29 -5.73 3.66
N ASP A 71 -6.11 -6.83 2.95
CA ASP A 71 -6.55 -8.16 3.37
C ASP A 71 -5.56 -8.74 4.39
N GLY A 72 -5.92 -8.75 5.67
CA GLY A 72 -5.14 -9.33 6.76
C GLY A 72 -5.27 -10.85 6.88
N GLY A 73 -5.89 -11.54 5.92
CA GLY A 73 -6.07 -12.99 5.93
C GLY A 73 -7.01 -13.43 7.05
N SER A 74 -6.53 -14.28 7.96
CA SER A 74 -7.31 -14.74 9.11
C SER A 74 -7.64 -13.63 10.12
N SER A 75 -6.90 -12.51 10.08
CA SER A 75 -7.18 -11.35 10.93
C SER A 75 -8.27 -10.43 10.37
N GLY A 76 -8.89 -10.79 9.25
CA GLY A 76 -9.90 -9.97 8.59
C GLY A 76 -9.31 -8.82 7.79
N THR A 77 -10.17 -7.90 7.36
CA THR A 77 -9.73 -6.71 6.60
C THR A 77 -9.12 -5.70 7.56
N GLN A 78 -8.11 -4.94 7.14
CA GLN A 78 -7.42 -3.98 8.00
C GLN A 78 -7.30 -2.62 7.35
N LEU A 79 -7.57 -1.56 8.10
CA LEU A 79 -7.21 -0.20 7.73
C LEU A 79 -5.82 0.10 8.29
N LEU A 80 -4.84 0.25 7.41
CA LEU A 80 -3.47 0.58 7.72
C LEU A 80 -3.18 2.05 7.40
N LYS A 81 -2.24 2.64 8.14
CA LYS A 81 -1.70 3.97 7.88
C LYS A 81 -0.17 3.96 7.94
N THR A 82 0.48 4.53 6.93
CA THR A 82 1.91 4.88 6.95
C THR A 82 2.08 6.34 6.51
N ASN A 83 3.30 6.86 6.56
CA ASN A 83 3.64 8.17 6.05
C ASN A 83 4.80 8.06 5.06
N VAL A 84 4.60 8.59 3.85
CA VAL A 84 5.53 8.42 2.73
C VAL A 84 6.84 9.18 2.89
N PHE A 85 6.90 10.15 3.82
CA PHE A 85 8.11 10.90 4.14
C PHE A 85 8.95 10.22 5.22
N THR A 86 8.30 9.66 6.23
CA THR A 86 8.99 9.06 7.37
C THR A 86 9.26 7.58 7.19
N MET A 87 8.52 6.91 6.31
CA MET A 87 8.64 5.47 6.04
C MET A 87 8.52 4.62 7.32
N ILE A 88 7.76 5.13 8.30
CA ILE A 88 7.49 4.40 9.54
C ILE A 88 6.62 3.18 9.21
N THR A 89 6.90 2.07 9.89
CA THR A 89 6.10 0.85 9.79
C THR A 89 4.61 1.17 9.92
N PRO A 90 3.76 0.68 9.00
CA PRO A 90 2.34 0.99 9.05
C PRO A 90 1.72 0.59 10.38
N ILE A 91 0.86 1.46 10.90
CA ILE A 91 0.03 1.16 12.06
C ILE A 91 -1.36 0.72 11.60
N VAL A 92 -2.00 -0.13 12.40
CA VAL A 92 -3.38 -0.53 12.17
C VAL A 92 -4.28 0.44 12.89
N LEU A 93 -5.19 1.05 12.15
CA LEU A 93 -6.19 1.96 12.70
C LEU A 93 -7.50 1.24 13.01
N SER A 94 -7.86 0.21 12.24
CA SER A 94 -9.07 -0.59 12.47
C SER A 94 -8.89 -2.01 11.97
N GLN A 95 -9.43 -2.96 12.72
CA GLN A 95 -9.78 -4.29 12.22
C GLN A 95 -11.20 -4.21 11.62
N ASP A 96 -11.42 -4.95 10.54
CA ASP A 96 -12.67 -5.04 9.79
C ASP A 96 -13.36 -3.69 9.48
N PRO A 97 -12.68 -2.75 8.79
CA PRO A 97 -13.27 -1.46 8.40
C PRO A 97 -14.41 -1.58 7.37
N GLY A 98 -14.85 -2.79 7.05
CA GLY A 98 -15.75 -3.11 5.95
C GLY A 98 -15.08 -4.00 4.90
N PRO A 99 -15.86 -4.68 4.06
CA PRO A 99 -15.31 -5.56 3.03
C PRO A 99 -14.55 -4.75 1.97
N VAL A 100 -13.34 -5.19 1.61
CA VAL A 100 -12.71 -4.79 0.35
C VAL A 100 -13.24 -5.70 -0.74
N GLY A 101 -14.02 -5.18 -1.68
CA GLY A 101 -14.46 -5.95 -2.84
C GLY A 101 -13.26 -6.45 -3.64
N ARG A 102 -13.29 -7.72 -4.07
CA ARG A 102 -12.30 -8.24 -5.04
C ARG A 102 -12.46 -7.61 -6.43
N ASN A 103 -13.59 -6.94 -6.67
CA ASN A 103 -13.96 -6.31 -7.93
C ASN A 103 -13.74 -4.80 -7.95
N ASP A 104 -13.51 -4.18 -6.80
CA ASP A 104 -12.99 -2.82 -6.76
C ASP A 104 -11.55 -2.93 -7.20
N GLY A 105 -11.23 -2.47 -8.41
CA GLY A 105 -10.06 -2.84 -9.23
C GLY A 105 -8.67 -2.56 -8.66
N THR A 106 -8.41 -2.95 -7.40
CA THR A 106 -7.49 -2.29 -6.47
C THR A 106 -6.43 -3.21 -5.87
N ARG A 107 -6.59 -4.54 -5.93
CA ARG A 107 -5.52 -5.47 -5.49
C ARG A 107 -4.50 -5.68 -6.60
N CYS A 108 -3.38 -4.99 -6.48
CA CYS A 108 -2.18 -5.36 -7.21
C CYS A 108 -1.48 -6.56 -6.58
N ARG A 109 -1.64 -7.73 -7.19
CA ARG A 109 -0.72 -8.85 -6.98
C ARG A 109 0.28 -8.83 -8.12
N TYR A 110 1.54 -8.49 -7.83
CA TYR A 110 2.63 -8.59 -8.80
C TYR A 110 3.41 -9.87 -8.53
N PRO A 111 3.23 -10.93 -9.33
CA PRO A 111 4.16 -12.04 -9.33
C PRO A 111 5.46 -11.56 -10.00
N GLY A 112 6.56 -11.45 -9.24
CA GLY A 112 7.90 -11.33 -9.84
C GLY A 112 8.64 -10.00 -9.70
N LEU A 113 8.38 -9.18 -8.68
CA LEU A 113 9.35 -8.15 -8.27
C LEU A 113 10.45 -8.79 -7.40
N THR A 114 11.31 -9.61 -8.01
CA THR A 114 12.60 -9.98 -7.42
C THR A 114 13.60 -8.89 -7.80
N GLY A 115 14.07 -8.15 -6.79
CA GLY A 115 15.27 -7.33 -6.91
C GLY A 115 16.53 -8.19 -7.07
#